data_AF-A0AA50H8N3-F1
#
_entry.id   AF-A0AA50H8N3-F1
#
_cell.length_a   1.000
_cell.length_b   1.000
_cell.length_c   1.000
_cell.angle_alpha   90.00
_cell.angle_beta   90.00
_cell.angle_gamma   90.00
#
_symmetry.space_group_name_H-M   'P 1'
#
loop_
_entity.id
_entity.type
_entity.pdbx_description
1 polymer ?
#
loop_
_entity_poly.entity_id
_entity_poly.type
_entity_poly.pdbx_seq_one_letter_code
_entity_poly.pdbx_strand_id
1 'polypeptide(L)'
;MRPDQSMQMIALADLGRINAEILMAPDRYCGKIIELAGASVTGKDLQDAFTKAAGRPIIYKRFPDELLAANPFLRRLAELQDSGLLAGAADLTGLAREFGRLASLEEWLGGPGKTLFDAALNHDGAEVALR
;
A
#
# COMPACT_ATOMS: atom_id res chain seq x y z
N MET A 1 10.22 0.03 -4.64
CA MET A 1 10.55 -1.40 -4.61
C MET A 1 11.10 -1.83 -5.96
N ARG A 2 11.81 -2.95 -6.04
CA ARG A 2 12.07 -3.60 -7.33
C ARG A 2 10.74 -4.09 -7.94
N PRO A 3 10.59 -4.20 -9.27
CA PRO A 3 9.30 -4.51 -9.91
C PRO A 3 8.64 -5.80 -9.41
N ASP A 4 9.44 -6.83 -9.13
CA ASP A 4 8.99 -8.14 -8.66
C ASP A 4 9.01 -8.31 -7.13
N GLN A 5 9.39 -7.26 -6.41
CA GLN A 5 9.45 -7.31 -4.96
C GLN A 5 8.11 -6.88 -4.37
N SER A 6 7.57 -7.69 -3.48
CA SER A 6 6.31 -7.39 -2.81
C SER A 6 6.48 -6.37 -1.67
N MET A 7 5.40 -5.64 -1.40
CA MET A 7 5.19 -4.82 -0.22
C MET A 7 3.75 -5.04 0.26
N GLN A 8 3.58 -5.24 1.55
CA GLN A 8 2.27 -5.32 2.16
C GLN A 8 1.68 -3.92 2.39
N MET A 9 0.38 -3.80 2.15
CA MET A 9 -0.36 -2.54 2.22
C MET A 9 -1.71 -2.76 2.91
N ILE A 10 -2.26 -1.71 3.51
CA ILE A 10 -3.60 -1.72 4.11
C ILE A 10 -4.39 -0.51 3.66
N ALA A 11 -5.68 -0.71 3.34
CA ALA A 11 -6.59 0.40 3.11
C ALA A 11 -6.87 1.12 4.43
N LEU A 12 -6.84 2.46 4.43
CA LEU A 12 -7.04 3.25 5.65
C LEU A 12 -8.41 2.98 6.31
N ALA A 13 -9.44 2.69 5.51
CA ALA A 13 -10.76 2.32 6.02
C ALA A 13 -10.72 1.01 6.82
N ASP A 14 -9.99 -0.01 6.35
CA ASP A 14 -9.82 -1.27 7.08
C ASP A 14 -9.00 -1.07 8.34
N LEU A 15 -7.92 -0.28 8.28
CA LEU A 15 -7.13 0.05 9.47
C LEU A 15 -8.00 0.72 10.55
N GLY A 16 -8.84 1.69 10.17
CA GLY A 16 -9.75 2.37 11.09
C GLY A 16 -10.76 1.41 11.72
N ARG A 17 -11.38 0.54 10.92
CA ARG A 17 -12.32 -0.47 11.37
C ARG A 17 -11.67 -1.47 12.34
N ILE A 18 -10.53 -2.04 11.97
CA ILE A 18 -9.76 -2.98 12.80
C ILE A 18 -9.35 -2.32 14.12
N ASN A 19 -8.84 -1.10 14.08
CA ASN A 19 -8.47 -0.37 15.29
C ASN A 19 -9.67 -0.17 16.23
N ALA A 20 -10.85 0.15 15.70
CA ALA A 20 -12.06 0.26 16.51
C ALA A 20 -12.42 -1.07 17.17
N GLU A 21 -12.35 -2.19 16.44
CA GLU A 21 -12.60 -3.54 16.98
C GLU A 21 -11.60 -3.91 18.08
N ILE A 22 -10.30 -3.61 17.87
CA ILE A 22 -9.24 -3.86 18.86
C ILE A 22 -9.49 -3.08 20.15
N LEU A 23 -9.80 -1.78 20.05
CA LEU A 23 -10.02 -0.91 21.20
C LEU A 23 -11.26 -1.31 22.03
N MET A 24 -12.28 -1.89 21.38
CA MET A 24 -13.51 -2.34 22.03
C MET A 24 -13.38 -3.72 22.69
N ALA A 25 -12.25 -4.42 22.53
CA ALA A 25 -12.02 -5.75 23.09
C ALA A 25 -10.67 -5.84 23.83
N PRO A 26 -10.45 -5.03 24.89
CA PRO A 26 -9.18 -4.98 25.60
C PRO A 26 -8.77 -6.34 26.17
N ASP A 27 -9.71 -7.15 26.66
CA ASP A 27 -9.44 -8.50 27.18
C ASP A 27 -8.80 -9.44 26.14
N ARG A 28 -9.06 -9.18 24.84
CA ARG A 28 -8.51 -9.97 23.73
C ARG A 28 -7.19 -9.44 23.20
N TYR A 29 -6.96 -8.13 23.25
CA TYR A 29 -5.87 -7.49 22.50
C TYR A 29 -4.87 -6.70 23.34
N CYS A 30 -5.14 -6.43 24.62
CA CYS A 30 -4.20 -5.73 25.49
C CYS A 30 -2.84 -6.46 25.54
N GLY A 31 -1.76 -5.71 25.37
CA GLY A 31 -0.38 -6.22 25.38
C GLY A 31 0.04 -6.98 24.11
N LYS A 32 -0.82 -7.12 23.10
CA LYS A 32 -0.47 -7.76 21.83
C LYS A 32 0.15 -6.77 20.84
N ILE A 33 1.10 -7.26 20.05
CA ILE A 33 1.60 -6.59 18.86
C ILE A 33 1.00 -7.32 17.67
N ILE A 34 0.30 -6.60 16.80
CA ILE A 34 -0.37 -7.15 15.63
C ILE A 34 0.10 -6.35 14.42
N GLU A 35 0.78 -7.02 13.49
CA GLU A 35 1.12 -6.44 12.20
C GLU A 35 -0.10 -6.50 11.28
N LEU A 36 -0.47 -5.38 10.65
CA LEU A 36 -1.70 -5.26 9.88
C LEU A 36 -1.39 -5.00 8.40
N ALA A 37 -1.95 -5.83 7.54
CA ALA A 37 -1.99 -5.63 6.10
C ALA A 37 -3.27 -6.21 5.51
N GLY A 38 -3.76 -5.62 4.42
CA GLY A 38 -4.91 -6.10 3.64
C GLY A 38 -4.52 -6.75 2.31
N ALA A 39 -3.39 -6.34 1.74
CA ALA A 39 -2.90 -6.84 0.47
C ALA A 39 -1.36 -6.95 0.46
N SER A 40 -0.85 -7.78 -0.44
CA SER A 40 0.58 -7.93 -0.75
C SER A 40 0.73 -7.68 -2.25
N VAL A 41 1.44 -6.63 -2.64
CA VAL A 41 1.53 -6.20 -4.04
C VAL A 41 2.97 -5.93 -4.46
N THR A 42 3.30 -6.33 -5.68
CA THR A 42 4.55 -5.98 -6.37
C THR A 42 4.39 -4.69 -7.19
N GLY A 43 5.49 -4.18 -7.72
CA GLY A 43 5.45 -3.10 -8.71
C GLY A 43 4.66 -3.46 -9.96
N LYS A 44 4.71 -4.73 -10.39
CA LYS A 44 3.91 -5.24 -11.51
C LYS A 44 2.42 -5.32 -11.17
N ASP A 45 2.06 -5.77 -9.97
CA ASP A 45 0.65 -5.79 -9.55
C ASP A 45 0.05 -4.39 -9.50
N LEU A 46 0.81 -3.41 -9.00
CA LEU A 46 0.41 -1.99 -9.06
C LEU A 46 0.19 -1.55 -10.50
N GLN A 47 1.14 -1.85 -11.40
CA GLN A 47 1.03 -1.52 -12.82
C GLN A 47 -0.29 -2.02 -13.42
N ASP A 48 -0.60 -3.30 -13.19
CA ASP A 48 -1.74 -3.96 -13.79
C ASP A 48 -3.06 -3.43 -13.22
N ALA A 49 -3.13 -3.25 -11.90
CA ALA A 49 -4.31 -2.71 -11.23
C ALA A 49 -4.60 -1.26 -11.66
N PHE A 50 -3.58 -0.40 -11.71
CA PHE A 50 -3.74 0.98 -12.16
C PHE A 50 -4.03 1.08 -13.67
N THR A 51 -3.39 0.25 -14.51
CA THR A 51 -3.69 0.18 -15.94
C THR A 51 -5.15 -0.19 -16.19
N LYS A 52 -5.64 -1.21 -15.47
CA LYS A 52 -7.04 -1.64 -15.55
C LYS A 52 -7.99 -0.53 -15.10
N ALA A 53 -7.70 0.13 -13.99
CA ALA A 53 -8.53 1.23 -13.47
C ALA A 53 -8.54 2.45 -14.40
N ALA A 54 -7.42 2.76 -15.05
CA ALA A 54 -7.28 3.90 -15.95
C ALA A 54 -7.89 3.68 -17.35
N GLY A 55 -8.09 2.42 -17.75
CA GLY A 55 -8.47 2.08 -19.13
C GLY A 55 -7.39 2.38 -20.18
N ARG A 56 -6.15 2.69 -19.74
CA ARG A 56 -4.98 2.94 -20.60
C ARG A 56 -3.70 2.45 -19.91
N PRO A 57 -2.64 2.11 -20.67
CA PRO A 57 -1.39 1.63 -20.09
C PRO A 57 -0.79 2.63 -19.09
N ILE A 58 -0.52 2.16 -17.88
CA ILE A 58 0.32 2.82 -16.87
C ILE A 58 1.51 1.89 -16.64
N ILE A 59 2.72 2.43 -16.60
CA ILE A 59 3.95 1.62 -16.45
C ILE A 59 4.56 1.88 -15.07
N TYR A 60 4.84 0.81 -14.34
CA TYR A 60 5.58 0.93 -13.08
C TYR A 60 7.02 1.34 -13.37
N LYS A 61 7.47 2.41 -12.71
CA LYS A 61 8.87 2.79 -12.68
C LYS A 61 9.32 2.96 -11.25
N ARG A 62 10.43 2.30 -10.92
CA ARG A 62 11.16 2.59 -9.70
C ARG A 62 11.68 4.03 -9.77
N PHE A 63 11.79 4.70 -8.63
CA PHE A 63 12.50 5.98 -8.56
C PHE A 63 13.92 5.84 -9.12
N PRO A 64 14.35 6.76 -10.00
CA PRO A 64 15.68 6.71 -10.59
C PRO A 64 16.76 7.07 -9.56
N ASP A 65 17.98 6.59 -9.79
CA ASP A 65 19.08 6.74 -8.84
C ASP A 65 19.43 8.21 -8.60
N GLU A 66 19.28 9.09 -9.59
CA GLU A 66 19.51 10.53 -9.44
C GLU A 66 18.51 11.17 -8.47
N LEU A 67 17.25 10.72 -8.47
CA LEU A 67 16.23 11.20 -7.55
C LEU A 67 16.50 10.71 -6.12
N LEU A 68 16.85 9.43 -5.98
CA LEU A 68 17.26 8.88 -4.68
C LEU A 68 18.57 9.55 -4.20
N ALA A 69 19.44 9.94 -5.12
CA ALA A 69 20.64 10.69 -4.81
C ALA A 69 20.31 12.06 -4.19
N ALA A 70 19.36 12.77 -4.79
CA ALA A 70 18.92 14.10 -4.37
C ALA A 70 17.98 14.10 -3.15
N ASN A 71 17.32 12.97 -2.82
CA ASN A 71 16.37 12.88 -1.72
C ASN A 71 16.76 11.76 -0.71
N PRO A 72 17.48 12.11 0.38
CA PRO A 72 17.92 11.14 1.39
C PRO A 72 16.80 10.35 2.06
N PHE A 73 15.62 10.96 2.22
CA PHE A 73 14.46 10.30 2.82
C PHE A 73 13.95 9.17 1.93
N LEU A 74 13.69 9.46 0.64
CA LEU A 74 13.28 8.44 -0.33
C LEU A 74 14.35 7.37 -0.53
N ARG A 75 15.62 7.76 -0.54
CA ARG A 75 16.73 6.79 -0.60
C ARG A 75 16.65 5.79 0.55
N ARG A 76 16.47 6.28 1.78
CA ARG A 76 16.42 5.41 2.95
C ARG A 76 15.22 4.47 2.91
N LEU A 77 14.05 4.94 2.49
CA LEU A 77 12.88 4.08 2.30
C LEU A 77 13.12 3.03 1.21
N ALA A 78 13.75 3.40 0.10
CA ALA A 78 14.09 2.47 -0.96
C ALA A 78 15.10 1.40 -0.51
N GLU A 79 16.11 1.76 0.30
CA GLU A 79 17.06 0.83 0.89
C GLU A 79 16.39 -0.18 1.84
N LEU A 80 15.51 0.30 2.73
CA LEU A 80 14.78 -0.55 3.68
C LEU A 80 13.80 -1.48 2.96
N GLN A 81 13.16 -1.00 1.88
CA GLN A 81 12.36 -1.85 1.03
C GLN A 81 13.24 -2.88 0.34
N ASP A 82 14.36 -2.48 -0.26
CA ASP A 82 15.26 -3.38 -1.00
C ASP A 82 15.86 -4.48 -0.14
N SER A 83 16.13 -4.19 1.14
CA SER A 83 16.60 -5.15 2.13
C SER A 83 15.50 -6.08 2.65
N GLY A 84 14.23 -5.79 2.34
CA GLY A 84 13.05 -6.55 2.76
C GLY A 84 12.47 -6.14 4.11
N LEU A 85 13.06 -5.16 4.80
CA LEU A 85 12.56 -4.69 6.10
C LEU A 85 11.17 -4.04 6.01
N LEU A 86 10.82 -3.48 4.84
CA LEU A 86 9.49 -2.92 4.58
C LEU A 86 8.60 -3.82 3.71
N ALA A 87 9.01 -5.06 3.43
CA ALA A 87 8.17 -5.99 2.66
C ALA A 87 6.85 -6.32 3.38
N GLY A 88 6.85 -6.24 4.71
CA GLY A 88 5.75 -6.66 5.58
C GLY A 88 5.73 -8.17 5.82
N ALA A 89 5.33 -8.57 7.02
CA ALA A 89 5.27 -9.96 7.47
C ALA A 89 3.92 -10.34 8.09
N ALA A 90 2.88 -9.53 7.87
CA ALA A 90 1.54 -9.79 8.39
C ALA A 90 0.92 -11.07 7.78
N ASP A 91 0.27 -11.88 8.60
CA ASP A 91 -0.51 -13.05 8.16
C ASP A 91 -1.86 -12.61 7.60
N LEU A 92 -1.92 -12.35 6.29
CA LEU A 92 -3.15 -11.91 5.62
C LEU A 92 -4.31 -12.89 5.82
N THR A 93 -4.04 -14.20 5.89
CA THR A 93 -5.09 -15.21 6.05
C THR A 93 -5.60 -15.26 7.48
N GLY A 94 -4.71 -15.08 8.46
CA GLY A 94 -5.06 -14.94 9.87
C GLY A 94 -5.84 -13.65 10.13
N LEU A 95 -5.38 -12.53 9.58
CA LEU A 95 -6.08 -11.25 9.69
C LEU A 95 -7.47 -11.29 9.06
N ALA A 96 -7.62 -11.89 7.88
CA ALA A 96 -8.92 -12.03 7.24
C ALA A 96 -9.89 -12.92 8.04
N ARG A 97 -9.36 -13.93 8.77
CA ARG A 97 -10.16 -14.76 9.68
C ARG A 97 -10.56 -14.02 10.95
N GLU A 98 -9.66 -13.20 11.50
CA GLU A 98 -9.88 -12.48 12.76
C GLU A 98 -10.77 -11.25 12.59
N PHE A 99 -10.51 -10.44 11.55
CA PHE A 99 -11.14 -9.14 11.34
C PHE A 99 -12.04 -9.10 10.09
N GLY A 100 -12.32 -10.25 9.46
CA GLY A 100 -13.10 -10.34 8.24
C GLY A 100 -12.35 -9.89 6.98
N ARG A 101 -13.05 -9.85 5.84
CA ARG A 101 -12.45 -9.51 4.53
C ARG A 101 -11.79 -8.12 4.58
N LEU A 102 -10.55 -8.06 4.09
CA LEU A 102 -9.77 -6.83 3.91
C LEU A 102 -9.73 -6.48 2.42
N ALA A 103 -9.71 -5.19 2.10
CA ALA A 103 -9.74 -4.72 0.73
C ALA A 103 -8.46 -5.09 -0.03
N SER A 104 -8.63 -5.66 -1.23
CA SER A 104 -7.55 -5.72 -2.22
C SER A 104 -7.28 -4.33 -2.83
N LEU A 105 -6.17 -4.20 -3.57
CA LEU A 105 -5.86 -2.97 -4.30
C LEU A 105 -6.95 -2.63 -5.32
N GLU A 106 -7.47 -3.62 -6.04
CA GLU A 106 -8.53 -3.46 -7.04
C GLU A 106 -9.85 -3.03 -6.40
N GLU A 107 -10.21 -3.60 -5.25
CA GLU A 107 -11.40 -3.20 -4.51
C GLU A 107 -11.27 -1.76 -4.01
N TRP A 108 -10.08 -1.39 -3.53
CA TRP A 108 -9.82 -0.02 -3.12
C TRP A 108 -9.91 0.95 -4.30
N LEU A 109 -9.30 0.63 -5.45
CA LEU A 109 -9.37 1.43 -6.68
C LEU A 109 -10.79 1.53 -7.26
N GLY A 110 -11.59 0.48 -7.12
CA GLY A 110 -13.00 0.47 -7.53
C GLY A 110 -13.94 1.16 -6.54
N GLY A 111 -13.50 1.35 -5.30
CA GLY A 111 -14.28 1.92 -4.21
C GLY A 111 -13.69 3.24 -3.68
N PRO A 112 -13.26 3.32 -2.41
CA PRO A 112 -12.83 4.59 -1.80
C PRO A 112 -11.67 5.31 -2.52
N GLY A 113 -10.80 4.57 -3.21
CA GLY A 113 -9.68 5.13 -3.96
C GLY A 113 -10.04 5.69 -5.32
N LYS A 114 -11.24 5.38 -5.85
CA LYS A 114 -11.62 5.72 -7.22
C LYS A 114 -11.53 7.21 -7.50
N THR A 115 -12.20 8.04 -6.69
CA THR A 115 -12.23 9.50 -6.89
C THR A 115 -10.84 10.12 -6.77
N LEU A 116 -10.00 9.62 -5.85
CA LEU A 116 -8.62 10.09 -5.68
C LEU A 116 -7.78 9.75 -6.91
N PHE A 117 -7.94 8.52 -7.41
CA PHE A 117 -7.23 8.07 -8.60
C PHE A 117 -7.67 8.84 -9.85
N ASP A 118 -8.98 9.03 -10.05
CA ASP A 118 -9.52 9.81 -11.17
C ASP A 118 -9.01 11.26 -11.13
N ALA A 119 -8.94 11.87 -9.94
CA ALA A 119 -8.39 13.21 -9.78
C ALA A 119 -6.90 13.25 -10.17
N ALA A 120 -6.11 12.28 -9.73
CA ALA A 120 -4.69 12.18 -10.08
C ALA A 120 -4.47 11.93 -11.58
N LEU A 121 -5.33 11.11 -12.20
CA LEU A 121 -5.22 10.74 -13.62
C LEU A 121 -5.48 11.92 -14.57
N ASN A 122 -6.33 12.86 -14.15
CA ASN A 122 -6.76 14.02 -14.94
C ASN A 122 -6.05 15.33 -14.56
N HIS A 123 -5.06 15.29 -13.66
CA HIS A 123 -4.35 16.49 -13.24
C HIS A 123 -3.27 16.89 -14.26
N ASP A 124 -3.45 18.03 -14.91
CA ASP A 124 -2.48 18.59 -15.86
C ASP A 124 -1.29 19.23 -15.13
N GLY A 125 -0.27 18.42 -14.85
CA GLY A 125 1.00 18.84 -14.28
C GLY A 125 1.00 18.79 -12.75
N ALA A 126 1.76 17.85 -12.19
CA ALA A 126 2.01 17.82 -10.76
C ALA A 126 3.51 17.82 -10.52
N GLU A 127 4.00 18.90 -9.92
CA GLU A 127 5.21 18.82 -9.12
C GLU A 127 4.85 17.96 -7.91
N VAL A 128 5.10 16.65 -8.00
CA VAL A 128 4.84 15.73 -6.90
C VAL A 128 5.85 16.08 -5.81
N ALA A 129 5.38 16.71 -4.74
CA ALA A 129 6.19 16.98 -3.57
C ALA A 129 6.51 15.66 -2.86
N LEU A 130 7.62 15.04 -3.27
CA LEU A 130 8.14 13.83 -2.65
C LEU A 130 8.83 14.22 -1.34
N ARG A 131 8.06 14.19 -0.24
CA ARG A 131 8.51 14.52 1.12
C ARG A 131 8.69 13.26 1.95
#